data_AF-A0A3M1HC99-F1
#
_entry.id   AF-A0A3M1HC99-F1
#
_cell.length_a   1.000
_cell.length_b   1.000
_cell.length_c   1.000
_cell.angle_alpha   90.00
_cell.angle_beta   90.00
_cell.angle_gamma   90.00
#
_symmetry.space_group_name_H-M   'P 1'
#
loop_
_entity.id
_entity.type
_entity.pdbx_description
1 polymer ?
#
loop_
_entity_poly.entity_id
_entity_poly.type
_entity_poly.pdbx_seq_one_letter_code
_entity_poly.pdbx_strand_id
1 'polypeptide(L)' 'MNSFSKIKVGELRPSQLLYTFGVGSIVELPNMAIMVMGLEDWPVKNATPIVEKRLLSLVKRVLGEHIQKFLTPPSPP' A
#
# COMPACT_ATOMS: atom_id res chain seq x y z
N MET A 1 -24.77 13.37 -3.45
CA MET A 1 -23.75 13.75 -2.45
C MET A 1 -23.27 12.49 -1.76
N ASN A 2 -22.18 11.86 -2.22
CA ASN A 2 -21.60 10.70 -1.53
C ASN A 2 -20.30 11.11 -0.85
N SER A 3 -20.41 11.48 0.42
CA SER A 3 -19.27 11.54 1.32
C SER A 3 -19.05 10.12 1.82
N PHE A 4 -18.09 9.40 1.24
CA PHE A 4 -17.54 8.21 1.89
C PHE A 4 -16.77 8.72 3.11
N SER A 5 -17.46 8.75 4.25
CA SER A 5 -16.86 8.94 5.56
C SER A 5 -15.69 7.97 5.68
N LYS A 6 -14.46 8.51 5.77
CA LYS A 6 -13.22 7.77 6.07
C LYS A 6 -13.53 6.87 7.25
N ILE A 7 -13.76 5.56 7.01
CA ILE A 7 -14.11 4.66 8.10
C ILE A 7 -12.88 4.62 9.00
N LYS A 8 -13.00 5.18 10.20
CA LYS A 8 -12.02 5.05 11.26
C LYS A 8 -12.23 3.66 11.85
N VAL A 9 -11.88 2.63 11.07
CA VAL A 9 -12.09 1.24 11.49
C VAL A 9 -11.11 0.93 12.62
N GLY A 10 -11.61 0.28 13.68
CA GLY A 10 -11.01 0.21 15.01
C GLY A 10 -9.51 -0.11 15.05
N GLU A 11 -8.81 0.67 15.89
CA GLU A 11 -7.48 0.55 16.52
C GLU A 11 -6.28 -0.06 15.78
N LEU A 12 -6.41 -0.53 14.54
CA LEU A 12 -5.27 -1.10 13.83
C LEU A 12 -4.38 0.02 13.31
N ARG A 13 -3.13 0.03 13.77
CA ARG A 13 -2.13 0.99 13.28
C ARG A 13 -1.83 0.67 11.81
N PRO A 14 -1.71 1.67 10.91
CA PRO A 14 -1.41 1.43 9.50
C PRO A 14 -0.16 0.57 9.27
N SER A 15 0.83 0.67 10.16
CA SER A 15 2.04 -0.18 10.12
C SER A 15 1.74 -1.66 10.32
N GLN A 16 0.80 -2.05 11.19
CA GLN A 16 0.42 -3.47 11.34
C GLN A 16 -0.26 -4.01 10.07
N LEU A 17 -1.06 -3.18 9.42
CA LEU A 17 -1.68 -3.50 8.15
C LEU A 17 -0.65 -3.72 7.02
N LEU A 18 0.52 -3.05 7.08
CA LEU A 18 1.57 -3.18 6.07
C LEU A 18 2.59 -4.28 6.38
N TYR A 19 2.94 -4.49 7.65
CA TYR A 19 4.06 -5.36 8.06
C TYR A 19 3.62 -6.66 8.72
N THR A 20 2.39 -6.76 9.23
CA THR A 20 1.88 -7.96 9.93
C THR A 20 0.86 -8.72 9.08
N PHE A 21 0.03 -8.01 8.33
CA PHE A 21 -1.02 -8.61 7.50
C PHE A 21 -0.73 -8.37 6.02
N GLY A 22 -0.22 -9.39 5.33
CA GLY A 22 0.02 -9.31 3.89
C GLY A 22 -1.27 -9.40 3.06
N VAL A 23 -1.16 -9.16 1.76
CA VAL A 23 -2.24 -9.42 0.80
C VAL A 23 -2.80 -10.83 0.98
N GLY A 24 -4.13 -10.97 1.01
CA GLY A 24 -4.83 -12.22 1.26
C GLY A 24 -5.08 -12.54 2.74
N SER A 25 -4.56 -11.73 3.67
CA SER A 25 -4.86 -11.90 5.10
C SER A 25 -6.30 -11.50 5.43
N ILE A 26 -6.94 -12.24 6.34
CA ILE A 26 -8.20 -11.84 6.98
C ILE A 26 -7.85 -11.24 8.34
N VAL A 27 -8.30 -10.02 8.60
CA VAL A 27 -8.10 -9.31 9.86
C VAL A 27 -9.45 -9.15 10.55
N GLU A 28 -9.52 -9.65 11.78
CA GLU A 28 -10.68 -9.48 12.65
C GLU A 28 -10.55 -8.17 13.42
N LEU A 29 -11.55 -7.30 13.28
CA LEU A 29 -11.67 -6.04 14.01
C LEU A 29 -12.91 -6.13 14.92
N PRO A 30 -13.04 -5.28 15.94
CA PRO A 30 -14.07 -5.43 16.98
C PRO A 30 -15.52 -5.59 16.47
N ASN A 31 -15.84 -5.01 15.31
CA ASN A 31 -17.20 -5.05 14.74
C ASN A 31 -17.24 -5.52 13.27
N MET A 32 -16.13 -6.00 12.70
CA MET A 32 -16.08 -6.46 11.30
C MET A 32 -14.85 -7.31 11.00
N ALA A 33 -14.95 -8.18 9.99
CA ALA A 33 -13.79 -8.81 9.36
C ALA A 33 -13.46 -8.08 8.05
N ILE A 34 -12.18 -7.81 7.81
CA ILE A 34 -11.68 -7.27 6.55
C ILE A 34 -10.73 -8.26 5.89
N MET A 35 -10.69 -8.26 4.57
CA MET A 35 -9.65 -8.94 3.80
C MET A 35 -8.70 -7.90 3.21
N VAL A 36 -7.39 -8.10 3.38
CA VAL A 36 -6.38 -7.25 2.75
C VAL A 36 -6.32 -7.63 1.27
N MET A 37 -6.97 -6.82 0.42
CA MET A 37 -6.96 -7.01 -1.03
C MET A 37 -5.64 -6.54 -1.65
N GLY A 38 -5.38 -6.96 -2.88
CA GLY A 38 -4.05 -6.85 -3.48
C GLY A 38 -3.62 -5.44 -3.88
N LEU A 39 -2.38 -5.37 -4.36
CA LEU A 39 -1.72 -4.14 -4.79
C LEU A 39 -2.34 -3.56 -6.08
N GLU A 40 -3.23 -4.30 -6.75
CA GLU A 40 -3.94 -3.87 -7.96
C GLU A 40 -4.76 -2.58 -7.77
N ASP A 41 -5.25 -2.31 -6.57
CA ASP A 41 -6.02 -1.11 -6.24
C ASP A 41 -5.16 -0.01 -5.57
N TRP A 42 -3.83 -0.10 -5.65
CA TRP A 42 -2.93 0.87 -5.02
C TRP A 42 -2.96 2.23 -5.74
N PRO A 43 -3.56 3.28 -5.14
CA PRO A 43 -3.84 4.51 -5.86
C PRO A 43 -2.57 5.35 -6.02
N VAL A 44 -2.06 5.43 -7.25
CA VAL A 44 -0.84 6.21 -7.56
C VAL A 44 -1.08 7.71 -7.76
N LYS A 45 -2.34 8.17 -7.68
CA LYS A 45 -2.73 9.56 -7.99
C LYS A 45 -1.95 10.61 -7.19
N ASN A 46 -1.71 10.35 -5.91
CA ASN A 46 -0.98 11.26 -5.00
C ASN A 46 0.44 10.77 -4.69
N ALA A 47 0.91 9.72 -5.35
CA ALA A 47 2.22 9.15 -5.09
C ALA A 47 3.31 9.96 -5.80
N THR A 48 4.41 10.24 -5.11
CA THR A 48 5.54 10.98 -5.69
C THR A 48 6.65 10.01 -6.13
N PRO A 49 7.39 10.31 -7.21
CA PRO A 49 8.52 9.49 -7.62
C PRO A 49 9.66 9.52 -6.59
N ILE A 50 10.20 8.34 -6.27
CA ILE A 50 11.41 8.21 -5.46
C ILE A 50 12.60 8.08 -6.41
N VAL A 51 13.47 9.09 -6.43
CA VAL A 51 14.60 9.16 -7.36
C VAL A 51 15.86 8.59 -6.71
N GLU A 52 15.98 7.26 -6.75
CA GLU A 52 17.10 6.52 -6.16
C GLU A 52 17.79 5.64 -7.22
N LYS A 53 18.74 6.23 -7.97
CA LYS A 53 19.40 5.55 -9.10
C LYS A 53 20.10 4.25 -8.70
N ARG A 54 20.79 4.26 -7.56
CA ARG A 54 21.52 3.08 -7.05
C ARG A 54 20.57 1.97 -6.61
N LEU A 55 19.44 2.32 -5.99
CA LEU A 55 18.44 1.34 -5.61
C LEU A 55 17.78 0.74 -6.86
N LEU A 56 17.42 1.58 -7.83
CA LEU A 56 16.75 1.15 -9.05
C LEU A 56 17.62 0.18 -9.85
N SER A 57 18.92 0.44 -9.98
CA SER A 57 19.83 -0.48 -10.67
C SER A 57 19.97 -1.83 -9.95
N LEU A 58 20.03 -1.83 -8.62
CA LEU A 58 20.08 -3.06 -7.82
C LEU A 58 18.80 -3.87 -7.95
N VAL A 59 17.64 -3.21 -7.86
CA VAL A 59 16.34 -3.88 -8.00
C VAL A 59 16.15 -4.43 -9.40
N LYS A 60 16.51 -3.68 -10.45
CA LYS A 60 16.47 -4.17 -11.83
C LYS A 60 17.33 -5.41 -12.05
N ARG A 61 18.50 -5.48 -11.41
CA ARG A 61 19.36 -6.67 -11.46
C ARG A 61 18.72 -7.91 -10.81
N VAL A 62 17.90 -7.72 -9.77
CA VAL A 62 17.29 -8.83 -9.01
C VAL A 62 15.92 -9.24 -9.58
N LEU A 63 15.06 -8.26 -9.89
CA LEU A 63 13.68 -8.48 -10.32
C LEU A 63 13.49 -8.33 -11.82
N GLY A 64 14.37 -7.61 -12.53
CA GLY A 64 14.34 -7.41 -13.97
C GLY A 64 14.12 -5.97 -14.40
N GLU A 65 14.41 -5.70 -15.68
CA GLU A 65 14.36 -4.35 -16.28
C GLU A 65 12.95 -3.75 -16.38
N HIS A 66 11.90 -4.55 -16.18
CA HIS A 66 10.51 -4.09 -16.18
C HIS A 66 10.18 -3.13 -15.03
N ILE A 67 11.00 -3.10 -13.98
CA ILE A 67 10.88 -2.13 -12.89
C ILE A 67 11.43 -0.78 -13.35
N GLN A 68 10.54 0.17 -13.66
CA GLN A 68 10.95 1.47 -14.24
C GLN A 68 11.16 2.56 -13.19
N LYS A 69 10.38 2.55 -12.11
CA LYS A 69 10.36 3.62 -11.11
C LYS A 69 9.85 3.12 -9.77
N PHE A 70 10.22 3.84 -8.72
CA PHE A 70 9.61 3.71 -7.41
C PHE A 70 8.70 4.89 -7.13
N LEU A 71 7.62 4.63 -6.40
CA LEU A 71 6.67 5.63 -5.96
C LEU A 71 6.57 5.57 -4.44
N THR A 72 6.27 6.71 -3.82
CA THR A 72 5.91 6.71 -2.40
C THR A 72 4.63 5.90 -2.17
N PRO A 73 4.42 5.42 -0.94
CA PRO A 73 3.11 4.95 -0.51
C PRO A 73 2.03 6.04 -0.75
N PRO A 74 0.77 5.65 -0.93
CA PRO A 74 -0.31 6.55 -1.23
C PRO A 74 -0.57 7.37 0.04
N SER A 75 -0.51 8.69 -0.11
CA SER A 75 -0.92 9.59 0.95
C SER A 75 -2.43 9.86 0.82
N PRO A 76 -3.17 9.87 1.95
CA PRO A 76 -4.49 10.48 1.98
C PRO A 76 -4.41 11.92 1.42
N PRO A 77 -5.43 12.39 0.70
CA PRO A 77 -5.60 13.82 0.47
C PRO A 77 -5.83 14.56 1.79
#